data_AF-A0A2J7W527-F1
#
_entry.id   AF-A0A2J7W527-F1
#
_cell.length_a   1.000
_cell.length_b   1.000
_cell.length_c   1.000
_cell.angle_alpha   90.00
_cell.angle_beta   90.00
_cell.angle_gamma   90.00
#
_symmetry.space_group_name_H-M   'P 1'
#
loop_
_entity.id
_entity.type
_entity.pdbx_description
1 polymer ?
#
loop_
_entity_poly.entity_id
_entity_poly.type
_entity_poly.pdbx_seq_one_letter_code
_entity_poly.pdbx_strand_id
1 'polypeptide(L)'
;MANGPVDLVFDKFTPHHVPATLHHYCSTETFMAIVAGKSIRLSALSMSNDSEEGRLVLRLTEKLGQANRTAPAVIASLEAHWNEVMAANEGLGFCLSERGDLLSQWRGYAAQGRGVSLGKR
;
A
#
# COMPACT_ATOMS: atom_id res chain seq x y z
N MET A 1 22.88 -27.81 2.72
CA MET A 1 21.72 -27.87 1.80
C MET A 1 20.75 -26.75 2.16
N ALA A 2 20.96 -25.57 1.59
CA ALA A 2 20.07 -24.42 1.62
C ALA A 2 20.36 -23.63 0.34
N ASN A 3 19.31 -23.20 -0.37
CA ASN A 3 19.23 -22.16 -1.41
C ASN A 3 18.00 -22.44 -2.29
N GLY A 4 16.84 -22.58 -1.67
CA GLY A 4 15.57 -22.45 -2.40
C GLY A 4 15.16 -20.96 -2.36
N PRO A 5 14.66 -20.38 -3.45
CA PRO A 5 14.22 -18.99 -3.44
C PRO A 5 13.12 -18.78 -2.40
N VAL A 6 13.23 -17.68 -1.67
CA VAL A 6 12.20 -17.21 -0.75
C VAL A 6 11.09 -16.67 -1.62
N ASP A 7 9.92 -17.32 -1.65
CA ASP A 7 8.75 -16.80 -2.35
C ASP A 7 8.23 -15.56 -1.60
N LEU A 8 8.93 -14.45 -1.83
CA LEU A 8 8.52 -13.12 -1.42
C LEU A 8 7.37 -12.75 -2.34
N VAL A 9 6.37 -12.04 -1.81
CA VAL A 9 5.25 -11.53 -2.62
C VAL A 9 5.75 -10.69 -3.82
N PHE A 10 6.99 -10.20 -3.77
CA PHE A 10 7.70 -9.52 -4.84
C PHE A 10 8.16 -10.41 -5.99
N ASP A 11 8.29 -11.72 -5.83
CA ASP A 11 8.61 -12.63 -6.96
C ASP A 11 7.42 -12.72 -7.94
N LYS A 12 6.21 -12.35 -7.48
CA LYS A 12 5.02 -12.15 -8.32
C LYS A 12 4.91 -10.73 -8.90
N PHE A 13 5.67 -9.77 -8.38
CA PHE A 13 5.91 -8.53 -9.12
C PHE A 13 6.90 -8.88 -10.22
N THR A 14 6.37 -9.33 -11.36
CA THR A 14 7.17 -9.46 -12.57
C THR A 14 7.97 -8.18 -12.74
N PRO A 15 9.30 -8.23 -12.96
CA PRO A 15 10.18 -7.06 -12.98
C PRO A 15 9.86 -6.00 -14.07
N HIS A 16 8.72 -6.13 -14.77
CA HIS A 16 8.40 -5.41 -15.99
C HIS A 16 6.96 -4.88 -16.10
N HIS A 17 6.07 -5.10 -15.12
CA HIS A 17 4.74 -4.49 -15.16
C HIS A 17 4.70 -3.21 -14.33
N VAL A 18 5.07 -2.10 -14.97
CA VAL A 18 4.78 -0.76 -14.45
C VAL A 18 3.53 -0.26 -15.17
N PRO A 19 2.41 -0.04 -14.46
CA PRO A 19 1.19 0.44 -15.08
C PRO A 19 1.44 1.79 -15.76
N ALA A 20 1.09 1.90 -17.04
CA ALA A 20 1.21 3.16 -17.78
C ALA A 20 0.31 4.27 -17.20
N THR A 21 -0.70 3.91 -16.41
CA THR A 21 -1.58 4.85 -15.73
C THR A 21 -2.06 4.23 -14.41
N LEU A 22 -2.04 5.03 -13.35
CA LEU A 22 -2.63 4.71 -12.06
C LEU A 22 -3.84 5.61 -11.79
N HIS A 23 -4.87 5.05 -11.21
CA HIS A 23 -6.16 5.68 -11.03
C HIS A 23 -6.43 5.98 -9.56
N HIS A 24 -6.73 7.23 -9.26
CA HIS A 24 -7.26 7.65 -7.97
C HIS A 24 -8.77 7.84 -8.07
N TYR A 25 -9.52 7.03 -7.33
CA TYR A 25 -10.98 7.14 -7.26
C TYR A 25 -11.36 8.08 -6.13
N CYS A 26 -12.20 9.07 -6.41
CA CYS A 26 -12.63 10.03 -5.39
C CYS A 26 -14.02 10.60 -5.70
N SER A 27 -14.61 11.30 -4.72
CA SER A 27 -15.86 12.03 -4.93
C SER A 27 -15.64 13.24 -5.84
N THR A 28 -16.72 13.77 -6.42
CA THR A 28 -16.68 15.00 -7.24
C THR A 28 -16.15 16.18 -6.43
N GLU A 29 -16.49 16.27 -5.15
CA GLU A 29 -15.99 17.32 -4.25
C GLU A 29 -14.46 17.24 -4.08
N THR A 30 -13.93 16.05 -3.78
CA THR A 30 -12.49 15.82 -3.66
C THR A 30 -11.78 16.12 -4.98
N PHE A 31 -12.36 15.73 -6.11
CA PHE A 31 -11.83 16.06 -7.43
C PHE A 31 -11.73 17.57 -7.64
N MET A 32 -12.80 18.32 -7.36
CA MET A 32 -12.79 19.78 -7.49
C MET A 32 -11.72 20.42 -6.59
N ALA A 33 -11.56 19.91 -5.36
CA ALA A 33 -10.50 20.36 -4.46
C ALA A 33 -9.09 20.07 -5.01
N ILE A 34 -8.87 18.90 -5.61
CA ILE A 34 -7.59 18.54 -6.25
C ILE A 34 -7.28 19.46 -7.42
N VAL A 35 -8.26 19.73 -8.29
CA VAL A 35 -8.06 20.59 -9.47
C VAL A 35 -7.83 22.05 -9.07
N ALA A 36 -8.63 22.57 -8.15
CA ALA A 36 -8.49 23.95 -7.68
C ALA A 36 -7.18 24.17 -6.92
N GLY A 37 -6.82 23.24 -6.04
CA GLY A 37 -5.60 23.33 -5.22
C GLY A 37 -4.33 22.82 -5.91
N LYS A 38 -4.46 22.08 -7.02
CA LYS A 38 -3.36 21.37 -7.72
C LYS A 38 -2.55 20.45 -6.79
N SER A 39 -3.21 19.88 -5.78
CA SER A 39 -2.57 19.09 -4.73
C SER A 39 -3.43 17.87 -4.38
N ILE A 40 -2.78 16.76 -4.03
CA ILE A 40 -3.46 15.61 -3.39
C ILE A 40 -3.24 15.71 -1.88
N ARG A 41 -4.31 15.52 -1.11
CA ARG A 41 -4.21 15.37 0.34
C ARG A 41 -3.88 13.92 0.68
N LEU A 42 -2.94 13.75 1.60
CA LEU A 42 -2.61 12.45 2.17
C LEU A 42 -3.45 12.22 3.41
N SER A 43 -3.83 10.96 3.62
CA SER A 43 -4.53 10.50 4.81
C SER A 43 -3.59 9.67 5.66
N ALA A 44 -3.86 9.65 6.97
CA ALA A 44 -3.20 8.73 7.87
C ALA A 44 -3.48 7.27 7.47
N LEU A 45 -2.43 6.48 7.27
CA LEU A 45 -2.53 5.06 6.94
C LEU A 45 -3.13 4.25 8.09
N SER A 46 -3.07 4.76 9.32
CA SER A 46 -3.77 4.22 10.49
C SER A 46 -5.30 4.16 10.29
N MET A 47 -5.85 5.00 9.40
CA MET A 47 -7.26 5.03 9.04
C MET A 47 -7.55 4.36 7.69
N SER A 48 -6.55 3.70 7.10
CA SER A 48 -6.75 2.92 5.89
C SER A 48 -7.70 1.75 6.17
N ASN A 49 -8.54 1.42 5.19
CA ASN A 49 -9.38 0.24 5.24
C ASN A 49 -8.66 -1.02 4.73
N ASP A 50 -7.40 -0.90 4.32
CA ASP A 50 -6.52 -2.03 4.04
C ASP A 50 -5.83 -2.47 5.33
N SER A 51 -6.29 -3.58 5.89
CA SER A 51 -5.74 -4.15 7.13
C SER A 51 -4.31 -4.67 6.99
N GLU A 52 -3.80 -4.79 5.76
CA GLU A 52 -2.45 -5.26 5.47
C GLU A 52 -1.43 -4.14 5.33
N GLU A 53 -1.90 -2.88 5.29
CA GLU A 53 -1.05 -1.71 5.24
C GLU A 53 -0.23 -1.60 6.53
N GLY A 54 1.10 -1.52 6.40
CA GLY A 54 2.06 -1.59 7.52
C GLY A 54 2.40 -2.99 8.04
N ARG A 55 1.54 -4.00 7.85
CA ARG A 55 1.81 -5.41 8.24
C ARG A 55 2.66 -6.17 7.23
N LEU A 56 2.70 -5.69 5.99
CA LEU A 56 3.55 -6.27 4.94
C LEU A 56 5.03 -6.34 5.37
N VAL A 57 5.54 -5.29 6.01
CA VAL A 57 6.95 -5.21 6.45
C VAL A 57 7.27 -6.30 7.47
N LEU A 58 6.39 -6.51 8.46
CA LEU A 58 6.55 -7.54 9.47
C LEU A 58 6.59 -8.94 8.83
N ARG A 59 5.62 -9.25 7.97
CA ARG A 59 5.57 -10.55 7.27
C ARG A 59 6.79 -10.80 6.37
N LEU A 60 7.30 -9.77 5.70
CA LEU A 60 8.50 -9.89 4.87
C LEU A 60 9.74 -10.11 5.74
N THR A 61 9.82 -9.44 6.88
CA THR A 61 10.91 -9.59 7.84
C THR A 61 10.96 -11.03 8.37
N GLU A 62 9.82 -11.60 8.73
CA GLU A 62 9.72 -13.02 9.12
C GLU A 62 10.18 -13.95 7.99
N LYS A 63 9.65 -13.77 6.77
CA LYS A 63 10.00 -14.62 5.61
C LYS A 63 11.48 -14.57 5.26
N LEU A 64 12.07 -13.37 5.21
CA LEU A 64 13.49 -13.17 4.96
C LEU A 64 14.34 -13.73 6.10
N GLY A 65 13.87 -13.58 7.33
CA GLY A 65 14.49 -14.16 8.52
C GLY A 65 14.63 -15.67 8.42
N GLN A 66 13.53 -16.36 8.09
CA GLN A 66 13.50 -17.81 7.90
C GLN A 66 14.45 -18.27 6.79
N ALA A 67 14.39 -17.60 5.64
CA ALA A 67 15.23 -17.92 4.50
C ALA A 67 16.72 -17.78 4.76
N ASN A 68 17.11 -16.69 5.43
CA ASN A 68 18.49 -16.40 5.75
C ASN A 68 18.95 -17.07 7.05
N ARG A 69 18.09 -17.89 7.68
CA ARG A 69 18.35 -18.53 9.00
C ARG A 69 18.79 -17.52 10.05
N THR A 70 18.16 -16.35 10.02
CA THR A 70 18.40 -15.27 10.97
C THR A 70 17.93 -15.72 12.35
N ALA A 71 18.70 -15.39 13.39
CA ALA A 71 18.35 -15.76 14.76
C ALA A 71 16.97 -15.19 15.13
N PRO A 72 16.06 -15.97 15.76
CA PRO A 72 14.72 -15.50 16.11
C PRO A 72 14.70 -14.22 16.95
N ALA A 73 15.69 -14.06 17.84
CA ALA A 73 15.83 -12.85 18.66
C ALA A 73 16.05 -11.57 17.84
N VAL A 74 16.74 -11.68 16.71
CA VAL A 74 16.96 -10.53 15.81
C VAL A 74 15.66 -10.16 15.10
N ILE A 75 14.90 -11.14 14.63
CA ILE A 75 13.58 -10.90 14.01
C ILE A 75 12.63 -10.26 15.02
N ALA A 76 12.53 -10.80 16.23
CA ALA A 76 11.71 -10.23 17.29
C ALA A 76 12.12 -8.78 17.65
N SER A 77 13.42 -8.49 17.67
CA SER A 77 13.92 -7.12 17.90
C SER A 77 13.54 -6.16 16.78
N LEU A 78 13.56 -6.61 15.52
CA LEU A 78 13.14 -5.79 14.37
C LEU A 78 11.64 -5.52 14.41
N GLU A 79 10.82 -6.51 14.75
CA GLU A 79 9.37 -6.36 14.88
C GLU A 79 9.01 -5.39 16.01
N ALA A 80 9.65 -5.52 17.17
CA ALA A 80 9.45 -4.61 18.29
C ALA A 80 9.79 -3.17 17.89
N HIS A 81 10.94 -2.96 17.25
CA HIS A 81 11.35 -1.64 16.81
C HIS A 81 10.42 -1.06 15.72
N TRP A 82 9.96 -1.88 14.77
CA TRP A 82 8.98 -1.45 13.77
C TRP A 82 7.67 -1.00 14.42
N ASN A 83 7.17 -1.75 15.40
CA ASN A 83 5.96 -1.40 16.13
C ASN A 83 6.11 -0.08 16.91
N GLU A 84 7.27 0.15 17.54
CA GLU A 84 7.56 1.44 18.19
C GLU A 84 7.58 2.59 17.19
N VAL A 85 8.23 2.41 16.03
CA VAL A 85 8.28 3.42 14.97
C VAL A 85 6.87 3.72 14.45
N MET A 86 6.05 2.72 14.18
CA MET A 86 4.67 2.90 13.71
C MET A 86 3.75 3.48 14.78
N ALA A 87 4.00 3.22 16.06
CA ALA A 87 3.24 3.83 17.16
C ALA A 87 3.63 5.31 17.37
N ALA A 88 4.89 5.67 17.11
CA ALA A 88 5.39 7.02 17.27
C ALA A 88 5.21 7.90 16.03
N ASN A 89 4.96 7.33 14.85
CA ASN A 89 4.88 8.04 13.58
C ASN A 89 3.59 7.70 12.83
N GLU A 90 2.89 8.72 12.36
CA GLU A 90 1.75 8.53 11.48
C GLU A 90 2.21 8.44 10.01
N GLY A 91 2.09 7.26 9.43
CA GLY A 91 2.30 7.08 7.98
C GLY A 91 1.23 7.86 7.22
N LEU A 92 1.64 8.65 6.22
CA LEU A 92 0.71 9.37 5.35
C LEU A 92 0.74 8.76 3.95
N GLY A 93 -0.44 8.52 3.39
CA GLY A 93 -0.56 7.95 2.04
C GLY A 93 -1.88 8.29 1.36
N PHE A 94 -2.01 7.84 0.12
CA PHE A 94 -3.22 7.93 -0.67
C PHE A 94 -3.28 6.74 -1.63
N CYS A 95 -4.49 6.30 -1.97
CA CYS A 95 -4.66 5.04 -2.67
C CYS A 95 -4.71 5.22 -4.20
N LEU A 96 -4.07 4.29 -4.91
CA LEU A 96 -4.05 4.20 -6.36
C LEU A 96 -4.44 2.80 -6.82
N SER A 97 -5.01 2.70 -8.03
CA SER A 97 -5.38 1.43 -8.65
C SER A 97 -4.88 1.36 -10.09
N GLU A 98 -4.37 0.22 -10.51
CA GLU A 98 -4.02 0.00 -11.91
C GLU A 98 -5.24 -0.07 -12.84
N ARG A 99 -6.42 -0.41 -12.28
CA ARG A 99 -7.65 -0.53 -13.05
C ARG A 99 -8.45 0.76 -12.96
N GLY A 100 -8.64 1.41 -14.10
CA GLY A 100 -9.42 2.64 -14.20
C GLY A 100 -10.93 2.48 -14.14
N ASP A 101 -11.42 1.25 -14.30
CA ASP A 101 -12.81 0.87 -14.13
C ASP A 101 -12.92 -0.40 -13.27
N LEU A 102 -13.18 -0.21 -11.97
CA LEU A 102 -13.31 -1.30 -11.01
C LEU A 102 -14.49 -1.04 -10.07
N LEU A 103 -15.50 -1.91 -10.10
CA LEU A 103 -16.76 -1.75 -9.36
C LEU A 103 -16.55 -1.52 -7.85
N SER A 104 -15.63 -2.26 -7.22
CA SER A 104 -15.31 -2.08 -5.80
C SER A 104 -14.81 -0.67 -5.50
N GLN A 105 -14.01 -0.09 -6.41
CA GLN A 105 -13.47 1.26 -6.26
C GLN A 105 -14.54 2.33 -6.49
N TRP A 106 -15.39 2.13 -7.50
CA TRP A 106 -16.54 3.01 -7.74
C TRP A 106 -17.47 3.07 -6.53
N ARG A 107 -17.75 1.91 -5.94
CA ARG A 107 -18.60 1.77 -4.77
C ARG A 107 -17.95 2.37 -3.52
N GLY A 108 -16.69 2.03 -3.27
CA GLY A 108 -15.98 2.37 -2.03
C GLY A 108 -15.46 3.80 -1.96
N TYR A 109 -15.00 4.37 -3.08
CA TYR A 109 -14.22 5.62 -3.06
C TYR A 109 -14.77 6.71 -4.00
N ALA A 110 -15.53 6.35 -5.03
CA ALA A 110 -16.12 7.31 -5.97
C ALA A 110 -17.60 7.57 -5.67
N ALA A 111 -17.94 7.81 -4.40
CA ALA A 111 -19.28 8.20 -3.96
C ALA A 111 -20.41 7.32 -4.53
N GLN A 112 -20.26 5.98 -4.44
CA GLN A 112 -21.23 5.01 -4.97
C GLN A 112 -21.46 5.16 -6.49
N GLY A 113 -20.40 5.40 -7.25
CA GLY A 113 -20.43 5.56 -8.70
C GLY A 113 -20.80 6.96 -9.21
N ARG A 114 -20.91 7.96 -8.33
CA ARG A 114 -21.21 9.37 -8.71
C ARG A 114 -19.98 10.27 -8.76
N GLY A 115 -18.83 9.76 -8.32
CA GLY A 115 -17.54 10.44 -8.33
C GLY A 115 -16.78 10.22 -9.62
N VAL A 116 -15.45 10.24 -9.53
CA VAL A 116 -14.55 10.17 -10.69
C VAL A 116 -13.37 9.23 -10.45
N SER A 117 -12.81 8.74 -11.55
CA SER A 117 -11.54 8.01 -11.61
C SER A 117 -10.50 8.89 -12.31
N LEU A 118 -9.48 9.32 -11.57
CA LEU A 118 -8.44 10.22 -12.06
C LEU A 118 -7.21 9.42 -12.45
N GLY A 119 -7.02 9.24 -13.75
CA GLY A 119 -5.81 8.62 -14.29
C GLY A 119 -4.60 9.57 -14.21
N LYS A 120 -3.50 9.09 -13.64
CA LYS A 120 -2.20 9.75 -13.61
C LYS A 120 -1.17 8.92 -14.37
N ARG A 121 -0.39 9.59 -15.22
CA ARG A 121 0.75 9.03 -15.96
C ARG A 121 2.03 9.61 -15.41
#